data_AF-A0A8H3E3J8-F1
#
_entry.id   AF-A0A8H3E3J8-F1
#
_cell.length_a   1.000
_cell.length_b   1.000
_cell.length_c   1.000
_cell.angle_alpha   90.00
_cell.angle_beta   90.00
_cell.angle_gamma   90.00
#
_symmetry.space_group_name_H-M   'P 1'
#
loop_
_entity.id
_entity.type
_entity.pdbx_description
1 polymer ?
#
loop_
_entity_poly.entity_id
_entity_poly.type
_entity_poly.pdbx_seq_one_letter_code
_entity_poly.pdbx_strand_id
1 'polypeptide(L)'
;IETVTLPFFKVHSIRWIENRDEVPAIRDGSTPIDILRIQSDMTPSNISDFPLGYIILVPNVTAHWSSDPLDSTIIHDTRLLIMNYAYDNSRASSGVSSLTRDLPTGAYTLSSNQYHYAFAWVTFSAGVGRCRDFNCIVSSPSTIRNNTPVELEPHQLAFQALSMAPVVGFHLVMQNNSIPFLWNTINDYVEAVLVRSYSGSWCGLNKGMGTSTTNTNYVPSLLNLMADVDHDRVYIWLGLQLLVTVLSVFFLIIQSHLTETPLLGDTSLTAFDLDTSAVAVIDAGSINGLRRVEQAGGRLKLKVE
;
A
#
# COMPACT_ATOMS: atom_id res chain seq x y z
N ILE A 1 -2.64 13.06 19.56
CA ILE A 1 -3.52 12.06 20.23
C ILE A 1 -3.31 12.18 21.73
N GLU A 2 -4.38 12.26 22.53
CA GLU A 2 -4.29 12.50 23.99
C GLU A 2 -3.49 11.39 24.70
N THR A 3 -3.93 10.14 24.57
CA THR A 3 -3.21 8.99 25.15
C THR A 3 -3.34 7.77 24.25
N VAL A 4 -2.22 7.19 23.81
CA VAL A 4 -2.25 5.94 23.05
C VAL A 4 -1.10 5.02 23.43
N THR A 5 -1.42 3.73 23.52
CA THR A 5 -0.44 2.67 23.75
C THR A 5 0.00 2.10 22.42
N LEU A 6 1.31 2.08 22.19
CA LEU A 6 1.95 1.58 20.97
C LEU A 6 2.87 0.40 21.34
N PRO A 7 3.06 -0.58 20.44
CA PRO A 7 4.07 -1.59 20.65
C PRO A 7 5.46 -0.95 20.70
N PHE A 8 6.30 -1.42 21.61
CA PHE A 8 7.69 -0.98 21.72
C PHE A 8 8.62 -2.17 21.62
N PHE A 9 9.51 -2.15 20.63
CA PHE A 9 10.60 -3.11 20.48
C PHE A 9 11.86 -2.35 20.09
N LYS A 10 12.95 -2.57 20.82
CA LYS A 10 14.23 -1.92 20.55
C LYS A 10 15.34 -2.95 20.58
N VAL A 11 16.10 -3.03 19.49
CA VAL A 11 17.35 -3.78 19.43
C VAL A 11 18.45 -2.91 20.03
N HIS A 12 19.22 -3.45 20.98
CA HIS A 12 20.37 -2.77 21.57
C HIS A 12 21.68 -3.18 20.91
N SER A 13 21.80 -4.45 20.52
CA SER A 13 22.98 -4.97 19.85
C SER A 13 22.68 -6.23 19.06
N ILE A 14 23.36 -6.39 17.92
CA ILE A 14 23.39 -7.62 17.12
C ILE A 14 24.85 -8.06 17.06
N ARG A 15 25.16 -9.20 17.68
CA ARG A 15 26.50 -9.80 17.66
C ARG A 15 26.46 -11.07 16.84
N TRP A 16 26.99 -11.01 15.62
CA TRP A 16 27.11 -12.19 14.76
C TRP A 16 28.07 -13.21 15.38
N ILE A 17 27.67 -14.47 15.33
CA ILE A 17 28.44 -15.57 15.92
C ILE A 17 29.55 -15.96 14.95
N GLU A 18 30.76 -16.13 15.44
CA GLU A 18 31.93 -16.48 14.61
C GLU A 18 32.31 -17.96 14.71
N ASN A 19 32.01 -18.60 15.85
CA ASN A 19 32.30 -20.01 16.09
C ASN A 19 31.02 -20.83 16.29
N ARG A 20 30.96 -22.00 15.64
CA ARG A 20 29.91 -23.02 15.82
C ARG A 20 29.65 -23.36 17.29
N ASP A 21 30.68 -23.39 18.13
CA ASP A 21 30.56 -23.79 19.54
C ASP A 21 29.68 -22.84 20.37
N GLU A 22 29.48 -21.60 19.90
CA GLU A 22 28.58 -20.62 20.52
C GLU A 22 27.11 -20.84 20.20
N VAL A 23 26.76 -21.85 19.39
CA VAL A 23 25.38 -22.21 19.05
C VAL A 23 25.05 -23.58 19.66
N PRO A 24 24.56 -23.65 20.91
CA PRO A 24 24.38 -24.90 21.63
C PRO A 24 23.56 -25.94 20.85
N ALA A 25 22.42 -25.54 20.27
CA ALA A 25 21.56 -26.45 19.53
C ALA A 25 22.26 -27.08 18.31
N ILE A 26 23.10 -26.33 17.59
CA ILE A 26 23.84 -26.82 16.42
C ILE A 26 25.08 -27.64 16.84
N ARG A 27 25.69 -27.30 17.97
CA ARG A 27 26.75 -28.11 18.59
C ARG A 27 26.22 -29.48 19.01
N ASP A 28 25.03 -29.51 19.59
CA ASP A 28 24.38 -30.72 20.11
C ASP A 28 23.70 -31.55 18.99
N GLY A 29 23.89 -31.16 17.73
CA GLY A 29 23.52 -31.94 16.54
C GLY A 29 22.15 -31.63 15.94
N SER A 30 21.42 -30.64 16.47
CA SER A 30 20.16 -30.21 15.86
C SER A 30 20.43 -29.45 14.56
N THR A 31 19.55 -29.63 13.57
CA THR A 31 19.62 -28.82 12.35
C THR A 31 18.84 -27.51 12.54
N PRO A 32 19.15 -26.43 11.78
CA PRO A 32 18.37 -25.20 11.84
C PRO A 32 16.88 -25.43 11.59
N ILE A 33 16.54 -26.36 10.69
CA ILE A 33 15.15 -26.68 10.35
C ILE A 33 14.42 -27.35 11.52
N ASP A 34 15.10 -28.17 12.33
CA ASP A 34 14.50 -28.79 13.52
C ASP A 34 14.16 -27.72 14.56
N ILE A 35 15.08 -26.77 14.79
CA ILE A 35 14.86 -25.66 15.72
C ILE A 35 13.69 -24.79 15.25
N LEU A 36 13.64 -24.50 13.95
CA LEU A 36 12.57 -23.72 13.35
C LEU A 36 11.20 -24.41 13.47
N ARG A 37 11.15 -25.74 13.30
CA ARG A 37 9.91 -26.54 13.46
C ARG A 37 9.41 -26.59 14.90
N ILE A 38 10.31 -26.85 15.85
CA ILE A 38 9.98 -26.82 17.27
C ILE A 38 9.39 -25.46 17.64
N GLN A 39 9.98 -24.39 17.09
CA GLN A 39 9.49 -23.05 17.34
C GLN A 39 8.14 -22.77 16.68
N SER A 40 7.86 -23.27 15.47
CA SER A 40 6.53 -23.12 14.87
C SER A 40 5.45 -23.83 15.68
N ASP A 41 5.75 -24.98 16.28
CA ASP A 41 4.80 -25.72 17.12
C ASP A 41 4.44 -24.99 18.42
N MET A 42 5.29 -24.06 18.87
CA MET A 42 5.02 -23.18 20.02
C MET A 42 4.15 -21.97 19.65
N THR A 43 3.86 -21.75 18.37
CA THR A 43 3.07 -20.62 17.88
C THR A 43 1.68 -21.06 17.39
N PRO A 44 0.68 -20.18 17.39
CA PRO A 44 -0.70 -20.56 17.01
C PRO A 44 -0.89 -20.83 15.50
N SER A 45 0.17 -20.87 14.69
CA SER A 45 0.10 -21.06 13.25
C SER A 45 1.17 -22.03 12.77
N ASN A 46 0.81 -22.89 11.82
CA ASN A 46 1.74 -23.81 11.19
C ASN A 46 2.50 -23.09 10.06
N ILE A 47 3.82 -23.21 10.04
CA ILE A 47 4.69 -22.66 8.99
C ILE A 47 5.37 -23.84 8.29
N SER A 48 5.09 -24.05 7.01
CA SER A 48 5.60 -25.21 6.27
C SER A 48 6.90 -24.95 5.49
N ASP A 49 7.25 -23.68 5.28
CA ASP A 49 8.41 -23.26 4.48
C ASP A 49 9.11 -22.08 5.15
N PHE A 50 10.37 -21.82 4.82
CA PHE A 50 11.16 -20.73 5.41
C PHE A 50 11.78 -19.89 4.28
N PRO A 51 11.11 -18.79 3.87
CA PRO A 51 11.55 -18.01 2.73
C PRO A 51 12.91 -17.39 2.98
N LEU A 52 13.58 -17.02 1.89
CA LEU A 52 14.81 -16.24 1.93
C LEU A 52 14.58 -14.94 2.71
N GLY A 53 15.45 -14.65 3.68
CA GLY A 53 15.34 -13.50 4.58
C GLY A 53 14.50 -13.73 5.82
N TYR A 54 13.94 -14.93 6.02
CA TYR A 54 13.27 -15.25 7.26
C TYR A 54 14.25 -15.27 8.44
N ILE A 55 13.81 -14.68 9.55
CA ILE A 55 14.58 -14.54 10.78
C ILE A 55 13.72 -14.96 11.96
N ILE A 56 14.34 -15.67 12.91
CA ILE A 56 13.69 -16.08 14.14
C ILE A 56 14.57 -15.77 15.35
N LEU A 57 13.96 -15.34 16.46
CA LEU A 57 14.58 -15.32 17.77
C LEU A 57 14.16 -16.58 18.52
N VAL A 58 15.11 -17.47 18.80
CA VAL A 58 14.88 -18.68 19.58
C VAL A 58 14.55 -18.26 21.01
N PRO A 59 13.36 -18.59 21.53
CA PRO A 59 12.98 -18.24 22.90
C PRO A 59 13.84 -19.02 23.89
N ASN A 60 14.11 -18.39 25.03
CA ASN A 60 14.82 -19.04 26.13
C ASN A 60 13.88 -19.93 26.98
N VAL A 61 12.58 -19.89 26.72
CA VAL A 61 11.57 -20.66 27.46
C VAL A 61 11.00 -21.78 26.61
N THR A 62 10.72 -22.91 27.25
CA THR A 62 10.06 -24.07 26.66
C THR A 62 8.55 -24.09 26.90
N ALA A 63 8.01 -23.03 27.51
CA ALA A 63 6.59 -22.94 27.84
C ALA A 63 5.75 -22.64 26.59
N HIS A 64 4.59 -23.29 26.46
CA HIS A 64 3.62 -22.97 25.42
C HIS A 64 3.11 -21.54 25.59
N TRP A 65 2.93 -20.81 24.49
CA TRP A 65 2.50 -19.41 24.49
C TRP A 65 1.20 -19.15 25.29
N SER A 66 0.34 -20.16 25.42
CA SER A 66 -0.94 -20.12 26.14
C SER A 66 -0.85 -20.38 27.65
N SER A 67 0.31 -20.83 28.14
CA SER A 67 0.52 -21.22 29.54
C SER A 67 1.14 -20.12 30.41
N ASP A 68 1.60 -19.04 29.79
CA ASP A 68 2.23 -17.93 30.50
C ASP A 68 1.17 -17.01 31.14
N PRO A 69 1.30 -16.64 32.43
CA PRO A 69 0.39 -15.69 33.07
C PRO A 69 0.43 -14.33 32.36
N LEU A 70 -0.71 -13.66 32.27
CA LEU A 70 -0.86 -12.32 31.66
C LEU A 70 -0.31 -11.22 32.58
N ASP A 71 0.88 -11.41 33.13
CA ASP A 71 1.52 -10.45 34.01
C ASP A 71 2.10 -9.29 33.20
N SER A 72 1.83 -8.08 33.65
CA SER A 72 2.36 -6.88 32.99
C SER A 72 3.86 -6.79 33.22
N THR A 73 4.66 -7.09 32.19
CA THR A 73 6.11 -7.16 32.29
C THR A 73 6.79 -6.40 31.17
N ILE A 74 8.02 -5.97 31.44
CA ILE A 74 8.99 -5.53 30.43
C ILE A 74 9.95 -6.69 30.20
N ILE A 75 10.25 -7.00 28.95
CA ILE A 75 11.16 -8.08 28.60
C ILE A 75 12.48 -7.47 28.15
N HIS A 76 13.54 -7.75 28.90
CA HIS A 76 14.93 -7.50 28.52
C HIS A 76 15.61 -8.85 28.36
N ASP A 77 16.05 -9.16 27.14
CA ASP A 77 16.53 -10.51 26.84
C ASP A 77 17.61 -10.50 25.76
N THR A 78 18.41 -11.56 25.74
CA THR A 78 19.38 -11.84 24.70
C THR A 78 19.09 -13.21 24.12
N ARG A 79 18.67 -13.25 22.85
CA ARG A 79 18.24 -14.49 22.18
C ARG A 79 19.10 -14.83 20.99
N LEU A 80 19.21 -16.12 20.72
CA LEU A 80 19.82 -16.64 19.50
C LEU A 80 18.92 -16.30 18.32
N LEU A 81 19.49 -15.65 17.33
CA LEU A 81 18.89 -15.35 16.06
C LEU A 81 19.36 -16.36 15.03
N ILE A 82 18.42 -16.96 14.29
CA ILE A 82 18.69 -17.80 13.14
C ILE A 82 18.09 -17.11 11.91
N MET A 83 18.91 -16.89 10.89
CA MET A 83 18.51 -16.22 9.66
C MET A 83 18.82 -17.10 8.45
N ASN A 84 17.82 -17.32 7.60
CA ASN A 84 18.01 -17.88 6.27
C ASN A 84 18.41 -16.74 5.32
N TYR A 85 19.68 -16.66 4.92
CA TYR A 85 20.21 -15.51 4.18
C TYR A 85 20.54 -15.81 2.72
N ALA A 86 20.66 -17.08 2.33
CA ALA A 86 20.88 -17.47 0.94
C ALA A 86 20.31 -18.87 0.65
N TYR A 87 20.08 -19.17 -0.62
CA TYR A 87 19.77 -20.53 -1.06
C TYR A 87 20.47 -20.87 -2.38
N ASP A 88 20.74 -22.15 -2.62
CA ASP A 88 21.35 -22.62 -3.85
C ASP A 88 20.35 -22.47 -5.01
N ASN A 89 20.76 -21.75 -6.05
CA ASN A 89 19.94 -21.47 -7.22
C ASN A 89 20.75 -21.72 -8.48
N SER A 90 20.45 -22.83 -9.16
CA SER A 90 21.10 -23.21 -10.43
C SER A 90 20.91 -22.21 -11.57
N ARG A 91 19.96 -21.27 -11.45
CA ARG A 91 19.73 -20.20 -12.43
C ARG A 91 20.52 -18.93 -12.14
N ALA A 92 21.09 -18.78 -10.94
CA ALA A 92 21.91 -17.63 -10.59
C ALA A 92 23.31 -17.78 -11.20
N SER A 93 23.92 -16.68 -11.65
CA SER A 93 25.28 -16.69 -12.21
C SER A 93 26.34 -17.16 -11.22
N SER A 94 26.11 -16.95 -9.93
CA SER A 94 26.92 -17.42 -8.81
C SER A 94 26.55 -18.83 -8.33
N GLY A 95 25.47 -19.43 -8.83
CA GLY A 95 24.88 -20.66 -8.29
C GLY A 95 24.17 -20.50 -6.93
N VAL A 96 24.20 -19.30 -6.33
CA VAL A 96 23.60 -19.00 -5.03
C VAL A 96 22.81 -17.70 -5.11
N SER A 97 21.56 -17.73 -4.69
CA SER A 97 20.72 -16.54 -4.50
C SER A 97 20.81 -16.08 -3.05
N SER A 98 21.56 -15.00 -2.83
CA SER A 98 21.75 -14.38 -1.52
C SER A 98 20.85 -13.16 -1.33
N LEU A 99 20.37 -12.98 -0.09
CA LEU A 99 19.61 -11.82 0.35
C LEU A 99 20.50 -10.59 0.56
N THR A 100 21.75 -10.80 1.00
CA THR A 100 22.73 -9.74 1.27
C THR A 100 23.97 -9.92 0.42
N ARG A 101 24.66 -8.82 0.11
CA ARG A 101 25.95 -8.85 -0.57
C ARG A 101 27.05 -9.36 0.34
N ASP A 102 27.03 -8.98 1.62
CA ASP A 102 28.01 -9.41 2.60
C ASP A 102 27.36 -9.60 3.99
N LEU A 103 27.70 -10.71 4.64
CA LEU A 103 27.61 -10.86 6.09
C LEU A 103 28.86 -10.23 6.71
N PRO A 104 28.82 -9.84 8.01
CA PRO A 104 30.02 -9.38 8.69
C PRO A 104 31.15 -10.40 8.58
N THR A 105 32.37 -9.90 8.39
CA THR A 105 33.56 -10.74 8.23
C THR A 105 33.73 -11.67 9.42
N GLY A 106 33.83 -12.97 9.17
CA GLY A 106 33.97 -13.99 10.21
C GLY A 106 32.65 -14.57 10.75
N ALA A 107 31.49 -14.08 10.29
CA ALA A 107 30.21 -14.67 10.68
C ALA A 107 30.14 -16.15 10.28
N TYR A 108 29.85 -17.00 11.26
CA TYR A 108 29.61 -18.42 11.10
C TYR A 108 28.35 -18.66 10.27
N THR A 109 28.50 -19.44 9.20
CA THR A 109 27.41 -19.84 8.34
C THR A 109 27.31 -21.36 8.29
N LEU A 110 26.08 -21.85 8.13
CA LEU A 110 25.79 -23.27 8.00
C LEU A 110 24.91 -23.51 6.78
N SER A 111 25.38 -24.36 5.87
CA SER A 111 24.61 -24.79 4.70
C SER A 111 23.89 -26.10 5.00
N SER A 112 22.59 -26.16 4.74
CA SER A 112 21.76 -27.35 4.95
C SER A 112 20.59 -27.40 3.96
N ASN A 113 20.44 -28.50 3.23
CA ASN A 113 19.33 -28.75 2.28
C ASN A 113 19.08 -27.58 1.31
N GLN A 114 20.14 -27.06 0.66
CA GLN A 114 20.12 -25.91 -0.27
C GLN A 114 19.92 -24.53 0.38
N TYR A 115 19.75 -24.45 1.70
CA TYR A 115 19.62 -23.18 2.41
C TYR A 115 20.89 -22.84 3.19
N HIS A 116 21.20 -21.56 3.29
CA HIS A 116 22.34 -21.04 4.03
C HIS A 116 21.86 -20.19 5.20
N TYR A 117 22.32 -20.56 6.39
CA TYR A 117 21.93 -19.95 7.64
C TYR A 117 23.07 -19.17 8.26
N ALA A 118 22.73 -18.04 8.89
CA ALA A 118 23.64 -17.24 9.69
C ALA A 118 23.05 -17.05 11.09
N PHE A 119 23.93 -16.85 12.08
CA PHE A 119 23.56 -16.82 13.49
C PHE A 119 24.06 -15.55 14.17
N ALA A 120 23.25 -15.01 15.09
CA ALA A 120 23.64 -13.86 15.90
C ALA A 120 23.03 -13.93 17.30
N TRP A 121 23.64 -13.28 18.27
CA TRP A 121 23.02 -12.94 19.55
C TRP A 121 22.41 -11.55 19.45
N VAL A 122 21.10 -11.46 19.70
CA VAL A 122 20.37 -10.19 19.69
C VAL A 122 19.94 -9.85 21.10
N THR A 123 20.41 -8.71 21.59
CA THR A 123 19.99 -8.12 22.86
C THR A 123 18.92 -7.08 22.57
N PHE A 124 17.75 -7.21 23.19
CA PHE A 124 16.61 -6.34 22.91
C PHE A 124 15.77 -6.04 24.15
N SER A 125 14.94 -5.01 24.02
CA SER A 125 13.83 -4.73 24.93
C SER A 125 12.50 -4.83 24.20
N ALA A 126 11.51 -5.45 24.84
CA ALA A 126 10.14 -5.52 24.33
C ALA A 126 9.12 -5.14 25.41
N GLY A 127 8.08 -4.44 25.00
CA GLY A 127 6.98 -4.01 25.85
C GLY A 127 6.02 -3.14 25.05
N VAL A 128 5.48 -2.11 25.70
CA VAL A 128 4.72 -1.06 25.03
C VAL A 128 5.34 0.28 25.33
N GLY A 129 4.84 1.30 24.68
CA GLY A 129 5.13 2.66 25.05
C GLY A 129 3.89 3.52 24.93
N ARG A 130 3.76 4.50 25.81
CA ARG A 130 2.61 5.40 25.82
C ARG A 130 2.99 6.76 25.28
N CYS A 131 2.28 7.18 24.24
CA CYS A 131 2.26 8.58 23.88
C CYS A 131 1.27 9.29 24.79
N ARG A 132 1.69 10.42 25.37
CA ARG A 132 0.86 11.32 26.17
C ARG A 132 0.90 12.72 25.57
N ASP A 133 -0.02 13.57 26.00
CA ASP A 133 0.02 15.02 25.76
C ASP A 133 0.12 15.43 24.28
N PHE A 134 -0.56 14.69 23.39
CA PHE A 134 -0.60 14.98 21.95
C PHE A 134 0.74 14.83 21.20
N ASN A 135 1.74 14.19 21.80
CA ASN A 135 3.06 13.97 21.18
C ASN A 135 3.05 12.99 19.98
N CYS A 136 1.99 12.21 19.82
CA CYS A 136 1.81 11.30 18.68
C CYS A 136 0.76 11.82 17.69
N ILE A 137 1.11 11.72 16.41
CA ILE A 137 0.36 12.23 15.26
C ILE A 137 -0.37 11.07 14.58
N VAL A 138 -1.65 11.26 14.29
CA VAL A 138 -2.39 10.35 13.39
C VAL A 138 -1.97 10.69 11.96
N SER A 139 -1.17 9.82 11.33
CA SER A 139 -0.75 10.03 9.93
C SER A 139 -1.75 9.44 8.93
N SER A 140 -2.55 8.45 9.34
CA SER A 140 -3.62 7.84 8.53
C SER A 140 -4.68 7.23 9.47
N PRO A 141 -5.86 6.80 8.98
CA PRO A 141 -6.93 6.22 9.81
C PRO A 141 -6.49 5.06 10.73
N SER A 142 -5.41 4.36 10.38
CA SER A 142 -4.88 3.22 11.12
C SER A 142 -3.38 3.33 11.43
N THR A 143 -2.79 4.50 11.27
CA THR A 143 -1.34 4.70 11.48
C THR A 143 -1.07 5.89 12.37
N ILE A 144 -0.38 5.60 13.47
CA ILE A 144 0.10 6.59 14.41
C ILE A 144 1.60 6.72 14.22
N ARG A 145 2.05 7.95 14.01
CA ARG A 145 3.46 8.31 13.98
C ARG A 145 3.82 8.94 15.30
N ASN A 146 4.88 8.43 15.88
CA ASN A 146 5.51 9.04 17.04
C ASN A 146 6.65 9.95 16.58
N ASN A 147 6.67 11.19 17.09
CA ASN A 147 7.72 12.18 16.79
C ASN A 147 8.67 12.42 17.96
N THR A 148 8.40 11.84 19.13
CA THR A 148 9.19 11.99 20.37
C THR A 148 9.72 10.63 20.83
N PRO A 149 10.80 10.55 21.61
CA PRO A 149 11.19 9.29 22.23
C PRO A 149 10.05 8.78 23.11
N VAL A 150 9.56 7.56 22.85
CA VAL A 150 8.54 6.92 23.68
C VAL A 150 9.26 6.04 24.70
N GLU A 151 8.86 6.16 25.96
CA GLU A 151 9.40 5.37 27.05
C GLU A 151 8.83 3.95 27.05
N LEU A 152 9.67 2.99 27.43
CA LEU A 152 9.30 1.59 27.54
C LEU A 152 8.50 1.35 28.83
N GLU A 153 7.30 0.81 28.68
CA GLU A 153 6.38 0.45 29.75
C GLU A 153 6.01 -1.05 29.69
N PRO A 154 5.68 -1.68 30.84
CA PRO A 154 5.26 -3.07 30.89
C PRO A 154 3.89 -3.30 30.24
N HIS A 155 3.66 -4.49 29.69
CA HIS A 155 2.35 -4.89 29.17
C HIS A 155 2.11 -6.39 29.28
N GLN A 156 0.88 -6.77 29.60
CA GLN A 156 0.44 -8.17 29.76
C GLN A 156 0.57 -9.04 28.50
N LEU A 157 0.77 -8.43 27.33
CA LEU A 157 0.90 -9.12 26.03
C LEU A 157 2.33 -9.15 25.50
N ALA A 158 3.32 -8.64 26.23
CA ALA A 158 4.69 -8.54 25.73
C ALA A 158 5.25 -9.94 25.38
N PHE A 159 5.00 -10.92 26.25
CA PHE A 159 5.46 -12.30 26.04
C PHE A 159 4.77 -12.99 24.86
N GLN A 160 3.44 -12.90 24.79
CA GLN A 160 2.64 -13.52 23.74
C GLN A 160 2.95 -12.88 22.38
N ALA A 161 3.17 -11.56 22.35
CA ALA A 161 3.59 -10.86 21.15
C ALA A 161 4.96 -11.31 20.66
N LEU A 162 5.95 -11.49 21.55
CA LEU A 162 7.25 -12.08 21.18
C LEU A 162 7.13 -13.51 20.67
N SER A 163 6.27 -14.31 21.29
CA SER A 163 6.03 -15.70 20.89
C SER A 163 5.38 -15.78 19.49
N MET A 164 4.51 -14.84 19.15
CA MET A 164 3.88 -14.75 17.82
C MET A 164 4.73 -14.03 16.77
N ALA A 165 5.77 -13.29 17.17
CA ALA A 165 6.60 -12.49 16.26
C ALA A 165 7.22 -13.32 15.11
N PRO A 166 7.70 -14.56 15.31
CA PRO A 166 8.20 -15.39 14.21
C PRO A 166 7.17 -15.60 13.09
N VAL A 167 5.92 -15.94 13.44
CA VAL A 167 4.85 -16.16 12.45
C VAL A 167 4.53 -14.89 11.68
N VAL A 168 4.45 -13.76 12.36
CA VAL A 168 4.20 -12.47 11.68
C VAL A 168 5.38 -12.11 10.79
N GLY A 169 6.61 -12.32 11.25
CA GLY A 169 7.83 -12.13 10.47
C GLY A 169 7.88 -12.97 9.21
N PHE A 170 7.45 -14.24 9.30
CA PHE A 170 7.31 -15.12 8.15
C PHE A 170 6.40 -14.50 7.09
N HIS A 171 5.21 -14.05 7.47
CA HIS A 171 4.27 -13.44 6.53
C HIS A 171 4.78 -12.11 5.95
N LEU A 172 5.46 -11.29 6.76
CA LEU A 172 6.07 -10.04 6.28
C LEU A 172 7.12 -10.31 5.19
N VAL A 173 8.00 -11.30 5.41
CA VAL A 173 9.06 -11.69 4.46
C VAL A 173 8.46 -12.33 3.21
N MET A 174 7.54 -13.28 3.37
CA MET A 174 6.96 -14.03 2.26
C MET A 174 6.15 -13.11 1.33
N GLN A 175 5.44 -12.14 1.89
CA GLN A 175 4.69 -11.15 1.10
C GLN A 175 5.56 -9.98 0.61
N ASN A 176 6.83 -9.91 1.01
CA ASN A 176 7.72 -8.77 0.79
C ASN A 176 7.06 -7.43 1.18
N ASN A 177 6.27 -7.45 2.25
CA ASN A 177 5.43 -6.34 2.67
C ASN A 177 6.06 -5.64 3.87
N SER A 178 6.20 -4.31 3.78
CA SER A 178 6.68 -3.48 4.88
C SER A 178 8.06 -3.89 5.40
N ILE A 179 8.95 -4.45 4.57
CA ILE A 179 10.35 -4.73 4.94
C ILE A 179 11.25 -3.88 4.03
N PRO A 180 12.28 -3.19 4.55
CA PRO A 180 13.17 -2.39 3.72
C PRO A 180 13.90 -3.27 2.70
N PHE A 181 14.15 -2.69 1.53
CA PHE A 181 14.94 -3.33 0.50
C PHE A 181 16.44 -3.37 0.91
N LEU A 182 17.08 -4.50 0.62
CA LEU A 182 18.24 -5.07 1.32
C LEU A 182 19.65 -4.54 0.98
N TRP A 183 19.83 -3.25 0.69
CA TRP A 183 21.07 -2.80 0.05
C TRP A 183 22.07 -2.06 0.96
N ASN A 184 21.70 -1.71 2.21
CA ASN A 184 22.58 -0.97 3.11
C ASN A 184 23.29 -1.85 4.15
N THR A 185 22.60 -2.37 5.18
CA THR A 185 23.22 -3.28 6.14
C THR A 185 22.28 -4.42 6.56
N ILE A 186 22.85 -5.62 6.77
CA ILE A 186 22.09 -6.78 7.25
C ILE A 186 21.48 -6.53 8.64
N ASN A 187 22.14 -5.70 9.46
CA ASN A 187 21.66 -5.32 10.79
C ASN A 187 20.38 -4.50 10.70
N ASP A 188 20.31 -3.52 9.79
CA ASP A 188 19.09 -2.71 9.58
C ASP A 188 17.92 -3.59 9.14
N TYR A 189 18.19 -4.60 8.29
CA TYR A 189 17.18 -5.55 7.87
C TYR A 189 16.68 -6.39 9.06
N VAL A 190 17.59 -6.96 9.85
CA VAL A 190 17.25 -7.75 11.03
C VAL A 190 16.43 -6.93 12.01
N GLU A 191 16.88 -5.72 12.35
CA GLU A 191 16.14 -4.82 13.24
C GLU A 191 14.75 -4.50 12.70
N ALA A 192 14.65 -4.16 11.41
CA ALA A 192 13.40 -3.78 10.79
C ALA A 192 12.40 -4.94 10.67
N VAL A 193 12.87 -6.19 10.53
CA VAL A 193 12.01 -7.38 10.60
C VAL A 193 11.55 -7.60 12.03
N LEU A 194 12.46 -7.64 13.01
CA LEU A 194 12.11 -7.90 14.41
C LEU A 194 11.13 -6.87 15.00
N VAL A 195 11.37 -5.58 14.77
CA VAL A 195 10.51 -4.49 15.25
C VAL A 195 9.10 -4.63 14.67
N ARG A 196 8.98 -4.92 13.37
CA ARG A 196 7.67 -5.03 12.70
C ARG A 196 6.95 -6.32 13.01
N SER A 197 7.67 -7.42 13.15
CA SER A 197 7.14 -8.69 13.62
C SER A 197 6.49 -8.52 14.99
N TYR A 198 7.24 -7.99 15.97
CA TYR A 198 6.70 -7.73 17.31
C TYR A 198 5.51 -6.77 17.27
N SER A 199 5.63 -5.67 16.53
CA SER A 199 4.57 -4.66 16.42
C SER A 199 3.28 -5.25 15.82
N GLY A 200 3.39 -6.04 14.75
CA GLY A 200 2.27 -6.71 14.12
C GLY A 200 1.63 -7.75 15.03
N SER A 201 2.43 -8.55 15.73
CA SER A 201 1.96 -9.53 16.71
C SER A 201 1.21 -8.88 17.86
N TRP A 202 1.80 -7.82 18.46
CA TRP A 202 1.16 -7.10 19.55
C TRP A 202 -0.13 -6.43 19.10
N CYS A 203 -0.14 -5.74 17.94
CA CYS A 203 -1.35 -5.12 17.40
C CYS A 203 -2.46 -6.14 17.12
N GLY A 204 -2.11 -7.31 16.57
CA GLY A 204 -3.05 -8.40 16.32
C GLY A 204 -3.67 -8.95 17.60
N LEU A 205 -2.82 -9.26 18.60
CA LEU A 205 -3.27 -9.75 19.90
C LEU A 205 -4.11 -8.71 20.64
N ASN A 206 -3.65 -7.47 20.69
CA ASN A 206 -4.32 -6.38 21.38
C ASN A 206 -5.69 -6.07 20.76
N LYS A 207 -5.82 -6.16 19.43
CA LYS A 207 -7.11 -6.06 18.73
C LYS A 207 -8.06 -7.21 19.10
N GLY A 208 -7.54 -8.44 19.18
CA GLY A 208 -8.34 -9.63 19.50
C GLY A 208 -8.78 -9.69 20.97
N MET A 209 -7.91 -9.28 21.89
CA MET A 209 -8.14 -9.39 23.34
C MET A 209 -8.70 -8.10 23.97
N GLY A 210 -8.63 -6.95 23.29
CA GLY A 210 -9.16 -5.68 23.79
C GLY A 210 -8.40 -5.14 25.02
N THR A 211 -7.14 -5.51 25.17
CA THR A 211 -6.35 -5.25 26.40
C THR A 211 -5.87 -3.81 26.57
N SER A 212 -5.86 -3.01 25.49
CA SER A 212 -5.48 -1.59 25.53
C SER A 212 -6.71 -0.69 25.40
N THR A 213 -6.60 0.52 25.93
CA THR A 213 -7.59 1.58 25.74
C THR A 213 -7.76 1.89 24.25
N THR A 214 -8.88 1.46 23.68
CA THR A 214 -9.24 1.68 22.27
C THR A 214 -9.86 3.05 22.01
N ASN A 215 -10.35 3.73 23.05
CA ASN A 215 -10.90 5.07 22.96
C ASN A 215 -9.85 6.09 23.38
N THR A 216 -9.37 6.88 22.43
CA THR A 216 -8.52 8.05 22.68
C THR A 216 -9.10 9.26 21.99
N ASN A 217 -9.06 10.41 22.65
CA ASN A 217 -9.32 11.67 21.99
C ASN A 217 -8.13 12.05 21.12
N TYR A 218 -8.38 12.70 20.00
CA TYR A 218 -7.35 13.29 19.17
C TYR A 218 -7.82 14.67 18.72
N VAL A 219 -6.86 15.59 18.60
CA VAL A 219 -7.12 16.90 17.99
C VAL A 219 -6.85 16.75 16.49
N PRO A 220 -7.87 16.83 15.62
CA PRO A 220 -7.66 16.84 14.19
C PRO A 220 -6.87 18.09 13.77
N SER A 221 -6.01 17.94 12.75
CA SER A 221 -5.33 19.10 12.14
C SER A 221 -6.38 20.00 11.49
N LEU A 222 -6.42 21.28 11.89
CA LEU A 222 -7.36 22.27 11.36
C LEU A 222 -7.25 22.40 9.83
N LEU A 223 -6.02 22.33 9.30
CA LEU A 223 -5.74 22.35 7.86
C LEU A 223 -6.39 21.18 7.11
N ASN A 224 -6.55 20.02 7.75
CA ASN A 224 -7.19 18.86 7.13
C ASN A 224 -8.72 18.87 7.27
N LEU A 225 -9.26 19.70 8.17
CA LEU A 225 -10.70 19.90 8.35
C LEU A 225 -11.24 21.06 7.52
N MET A 226 -10.39 22.01 7.14
CA MET A 226 -10.75 23.08 6.22
C MET A 226 -10.68 22.55 4.79
N ALA A 227 -11.85 22.28 4.21
CA ALA A 227 -11.97 22.26 2.77
C ALA A 227 -11.74 23.70 2.29
N ASP A 228 -10.52 24.00 1.84
CA ASP A 228 -10.22 25.26 1.19
C ASP A 228 -10.80 25.22 -0.24
N VAL A 229 -11.95 25.85 -0.40
CA VAL A 229 -12.59 25.97 -1.70
C VAL A 229 -12.00 27.21 -2.37
N ASP A 230 -11.29 27.01 -3.46
CA ASP A 230 -10.84 28.09 -4.33
C ASP A 230 -12.06 28.75 -4.98
N HIS A 231 -12.48 29.88 -4.42
CA HIS A 231 -13.67 30.60 -4.88
C HIS A 231 -13.44 31.22 -6.26
N ASP A 232 -12.21 31.59 -6.62
CA ASP A 232 -11.91 32.14 -7.94
C ASP A 232 -12.17 31.09 -9.01
N ARG A 233 -11.73 29.85 -8.77
CA ARG A 233 -12.03 28.73 -9.67
C ARG A 233 -13.53 28.47 -9.79
N VAL A 234 -14.28 28.57 -8.70
CA VAL A 234 -15.75 28.39 -8.71
C VAL A 234 -16.44 29.51 -9.50
N TYR A 235 -16.04 30.77 -9.31
CA TYR A 235 -16.61 31.90 -10.04
C TYR A 235 -16.25 31.90 -11.53
N ILE A 236 -15.01 31.54 -11.89
CA ILE A 236 -14.61 31.36 -13.28
C ILE A 236 -15.46 30.27 -13.94
N TRP A 237 -15.65 29.13 -13.27
CA TRP A 237 -16.48 28.05 -13.78
C TRP A 237 -17.94 28.48 -13.96
N LEU A 238 -18.53 29.12 -12.94
CA LEU A 238 -19.88 29.66 -12.98
C LEU A 238 -20.04 30.67 -14.13
N GLY A 239 -19.10 31.60 -14.26
CA GLY A 239 -19.10 32.62 -15.31
C GLY A 239 -19.02 32.02 -16.71
N LEU A 240 -18.20 30.98 -16.90
CA LEU A 240 -18.12 30.24 -18.16
C LEU A 240 -19.46 29.58 -18.51
N GLN A 241 -20.09 28.90 -17.54
CA GLN A 241 -21.40 28.26 -17.75
C GLN A 241 -22.49 29.29 -18.08
N LEU A 242 -22.52 30.40 -17.34
CA LEU A 242 -23.45 31.51 -17.61
C LEU A 242 -23.22 32.10 -19.00
N LEU A 243 -21.98 32.35 -19.40
CA LEU A 243 -21.66 32.89 -20.72
C LEU A 243 -22.15 31.95 -21.84
N VAL A 244 -21.92 30.65 -21.71
CA VAL A 244 -22.41 29.65 -22.67
C VAL A 244 -23.93 29.71 -22.77
N THR A 245 -24.64 29.72 -21.64
CA THR A 245 -26.11 29.80 -21.64
C THR A 245 -26.62 31.09 -22.29
N VAL A 246 -25.99 32.23 -22.00
CA VAL A 246 -26.35 33.53 -22.59
C VAL A 246 -26.12 33.54 -24.09
N LEU A 247 -24.97 33.04 -24.56
CA LEU A 247 -24.67 32.93 -25.99
C LEU A 247 -25.63 31.99 -26.71
N SER A 248 -26.03 30.87 -26.10
CA SER A 248 -27.05 29.98 -26.65
C SER A 248 -28.41 30.66 -26.79
N VAL A 249 -28.83 31.46 -25.80
CA VAL A 249 -30.08 32.23 -25.87
C VAL A 249 -30.01 33.27 -26.99
N PHE A 250 -28.91 34.03 -27.09
CA PHE A 250 -28.73 34.99 -28.19
C PHE A 250 -28.76 34.31 -29.56
N PHE A 251 -28.12 33.16 -29.70
CA PHE A 251 -28.15 32.37 -30.92
C PHE A 251 -29.58 31.97 -31.31
N LEU A 252 -30.39 31.50 -30.36
CA LEU A 252 -31.79 31.15 -30.60
C LEU A 252 -32.65 32.37 -31.00
N ILE A 253 -32.46 33.52 -30.36
CA ILE A 253 -33.16 34.77 -30.68
C ILE A 253 -32.78 35.26 -32.09
N ILE A 254 -31.49 35.21 -32.44
CA ILE A 254 -31.03 35.58 -33.78
C ILE A 254 -31.64 34.63 -34.81
N GLN A 255 -31.61 33.32 -34.56
CA GLN A 255 -32.25 32.34 -35.45
C GLN A 255 -33.75 32.57 -35.61
N SER A 256 -34.47 32.96 -34.55
CA SER A 256 -35.91 33.17 -34.62
C SER A 256 -36.32 34.48 -35.28
N HIS A 257 -35.50 35.53 -35.18
CA HIS A 257 -35.87 36.89 -35.65
C HIS A 257 -35.22 37.31 -36.97
N LEU A 258 -34.01 36.83 -37.28
CA LEU A 258 -33.22 37.29 -38.44
C LEU A 258 -33.21 36.30 -39.61
N THR A 259 -33.67 35.06 -39.40
CA THR A 259 -33.74 34.07 -40.48
C THR A 259 -35.16 34.03 -41.04
N GLU A 260 -35.37 34.63 -42.22
CA GLU A 260 -36.59 34.47 -43.03
C GLU A 260 -36.74 33.05 -43.59
N THR A 261 -35.72 32.18 -43.45
CA THR A 261 -35.84 30.77 -43.78
C THR A 261 -36.34 30.01 -42.56
N PRO A 262 -37.49 29.33 -42.63
CA PRO A 262 -37.96 28.51 -41.52
C PRO A 262 -36.86 27.50 -41.19
N LEU A 263 -36.62 27.33 -39.89
CA LEU A 263 -35.70 26.31 -39.38
C LEU A 263 -36.15 24.97 -39.99
N LEU A 264 -35.43 24.48 -41.00
CA LEU A 264 -35.68 23.19 -41.65
C LEU A 264 -35.37 22.12 -40.60
N GLY A 265 -36.38 21.80 -39.79
CA GLY A 265 -36.27 20.84 -38.69
C GLY A 265 -36.01 19.42 -39.17
N ASP A 266 -36.18 19.16 -40.46
CA ASP A 266 -35.94 17.86 -41.06
C ASP A 266 -35.21 18.03 -42.41
N THR A 267 -33.92 17.71 -42.43
CA THR A 267 -33.10 17.78 -43.65
C THR A 267 -33.63 16.88 -44.77
N SER A 268 -34.44 15.87 -44.45
CA SER A 268 -35.05 14.95 -45.42
C SER A 268 -36.15 15.58 -46.27
N LEU A 269 -36.76 16.68 -45.82
CA LEU A 269 -37.87 17.35 -46.51
C LEU A 269 -37.43 18.45 -47.49
N THR A 270 -36.14 18.78 -47.54
CA THR A 270 -35.58 19.80 -48.45
C THR A 270 -35.87 19.55 -49.93
N ALA A 271 -35.98 18.29 -50.35
CA ALA A 271 -36.26 17.93 -51.74
C ALA A 271 -37.68 18.29 -52.20
N PHE A 272 -38.64 18.44 -51.28
CA PHE A 272 -40.05 18.72 -51.60
C PHE A 272 -40.36 20.21 -51.75
N ASP A 273 -39.47 21.09 -51.30
CA ASP A 273 -39.61 22.55 -51.44
C ASP A 273 -39.04 23.08 -52.78
N LEU A 274 -38.46 22.21 -53.61
CA LEU A 274 -38.02 22.54 -54.97
C LEU A 274 -39.19 22.43 -55.94
N ASP A 275 -39.65 23.57 -56.47
CA ASP A 275 -40.71 23.63 -57.48
C ASP A 275 -40.14 23.19 -58.85
N THR A 276 -40.35 21.91 -59.19
CA THR A 276 -39.86 21.28 -60.43
C THR A 276 -40.82 21.41 -61.62
N SER A 277 -41.91 22.15 -61.48
CA SER A 277 -42.94 22.31 -62.52
C SER A 277 -42.41 22.86 -63.86
N ALA A 278 -41.26 23.54 -63.87
CA ALA A 278 -40.61 24.08 -65.07
C ALA A 278 -39.80 23.04 -65.89
N VAL A 279 -39.55 21.84 -65.35
CA VAL A 279 -38.70 20.83 -66.01
C VAL A 279 -39.48 19.90 -66.95
N ALA A 280 -40.82 19.88 -66.86
CA ALA A 280 -41.65 18.93 -67.60
C ALA A 280 -42.04 19.35 -69.03
N VAL A 281 -41.60 20.52 -69.52
CA VAL A 281 -42.01 21.05 -70.84
C VAL A 281 -40.81 21.32 -71.74
N ILE A 282 -39.96 20.33 -72.00
CA ILE A 282 -39.07 20.34 -73.17
C ILE A 282 -38.93 18.91 -73.71
N ASP A 283 -39.28 18.76 -74.99
CA ASP A 283 -39.13 17.55 -75.81
C ASP A 283 -37.75 16.90 -75.65
N ALA A 284 -37.72 15.57 -75.74
CA ALA A 284 -36.61 14.65 -75.42
C ALA A 284 -35.35 14.75 -76.32
N GLY A 285 -34.82 15.95 -76.56
CA GLY A 285 -33.75 16.20 -77.53
C GLY A 285 -32.49 16.93 -77.05
N SER A 286 -32.40 17.44 -75.82
CA SER A 286 -31.20 18.19 -75.37
C SER A 286 -30.76 17.80 -73.96
N ILE A 287 -29.70 16.99 -73.87
CA ILE A 287 -29.15 16.47 -72.60
C ILE A 287 -28.06 17.39 -72.01
N ASN A 288 -27.70 18.50 -72.68
CA ASN A 288 -26.57 19.36 -72.28
C ASN A 288 -26.93 20.83 -71.96
N GLY A 289 -28.15 21.11 -71.49
CA GLY A 289 -28.52 22.44 -71.00
C GLY A 289 -27.97 22.73 -69.59
N LEU A 290 -27.46 23.94 -69.35
CA LEU A 290 -26.92 24.35 -68.05
C LEU A 290 -28.10 24.63 -67.11
N ARG A 291 -28.20 23.88 -66.01
CA ARG A 291 -29.31 24.04 -65.05
C ARG A 291 -28.93 25.09 -64.02
N ARG A 292 -29.70 26.16 -63.94
CA ARG A 292 -29.49 27.26 -62.98
C ARG A 292 -30.67 27.34 -62.02
N VAL A 293 -30.39 27.36 -60.73
CA VAL A 293 -31.41 27.56 -59.69
C VAL A 293 -31.49 29.05 -59.39
N GLU A 294 -32.67 29.62 -59.54
CA GLU A 294 -32.95 31.02 -59.22
C GLU A 294 -34.09 31.13 -58.21
N GLN A 295 -33.97 32.08 -57.30
CA GLN A 295 -34.98 32.33 -56.28
C GLN A 295 -36.02 33.32 -56.82
N ALA A 296 -37.26 32.88 -56.97
CA ALA A 296 -38.35 33.70 -57.48
C ALA A 296 -39.57 33.57 -56.57
N GLY A 297 -40.00 34.69 -55.98
CA GLY A 297 -41.22 34.75 -55.14
C GLY A 297 -41.17 33.86 -53.88
N GLY A 298 -40.00 33.73 -53.25
CA GLY A 298 -39.84 32.95 -52.01
C GLY A 298 -39.65 31.44 -52.18
N ARG A 299 -39.59 30.93 -53.42
CA ARG A 299 -39.26 29.52 -53.72
C ARG A 299 -38.04 29.42 -54.65
N LEU A 300 -37.28 28.34 -54.51
CA LEU A 300 -36.19 28.01 -55.43
C LEU A 300 -36.79 27.36 -56.67
N LYS A 301 -36.65 28.02 -57.83
CA LYS A 301 -37.08 27.50 -59.12
C LYS A 301 -35.89 27.05 -59.93
N LEU A 302 -36.01 25.86 -60.53
CA LEU A 302 -34.98 25.30 -61.39
C LEU A 302 -35.27 25.66 -62.84
N LYS A 303 -34.38 26.45 -63.45
CA LYS A 303 -34.49 26.86 -64.86
C LYS A 303 -33.43 26.13 -65.67
N VAL A 304 -33.80 25.65 -66.85
CA VAL A 304 -32.88 25.04 -67.81
C VAL A 304 -32.60 26.08 -68.89
N GLU A 305 -31.33 26.45 -69.07
CA GLU A 305 -30.85 27.27 -70.19
C GLU A 305 -30.28 26.38 -71.31
#